data_AF-A0A841KXR4-F1
#
_entry.id   AF-A0A841KXR4-F1
#
_cell.length_a   1.000
_cell.length_b   1.000
_cell.length_c   1.000
_cell.angle_alpha   90.00
_cell.angle_beta   90.00
_cell.angle_gamma   90.00
#
_symmetry.space_group_name_H-M   'P 1'
#
loop_
_entity.id
_entity.type
_entity.pdbx_description
1 polymer ?
#
loop_
_entity_poly.entity_id
_entity_poly.type
_entity_poly.pdbx_seq_one_letter_code
_entity_poly.pdbx_strand_id
1 'polypeptide(L)'
;MDKLYYCLDCKRIFTETNGCSYCASQNTKALVKSAPVNVIGTKTKGNVLKIQGDMVQLLLVDEKNNRYIKEFQADKIRKVL
;
A
#
# COMPACT_ATOMS: atom_id res chain seq x y z
N MET A 1 6.09 -15.38 5.05
CA MET A 1 5.94 -13.95 5.44
C MET A 1 5.87 -13.18 4.15
N ASP A 2 4.66 -12.87 3.70
CA ASP A 2 4.49 -12.13 2.45
C ASP A 2 4.90 -10.69 2.68
N LYS A 3 5.81 -10.19 1.83
CA LYS A 3 6.34 -8.84 1.90
C LYS A 3 5.90 -8.10 0.65
N LEU A 4 5.38 -6.90 0.85
CA LEU A 4 5.14 -5.96 -0.23
C LEU A 4 6.23 -4.90 -0.23
N TYR A 5 6.47 -4.36 -1.40
CA TYR A 5 7.42 -3.30 -1.65
C TYR A 5 6.69 -2.12 -2.29
N TYR A 6 7.26 -0.94 -2.14
CA TYR A 6 6.79 0.25 -2.83
C TYR A 6 7.96 0.98 -3.47
N CYS A 7 7.71 1.58 -4.63
CA CYS A 7 8.71 2.40 -5.31
C CYS A 7 8.82 3.77 -4.64
N LEU A 8 10.02 4.28 -4.46
CA LEU A 8 10.24 5.62 -3.93
C LEU A 8 9.89 6.71 -4.94
N ASP A 9 9.92 6.41 -6.24
CA ASP A 9 9.65 7.39 -7.30
C ASP A 9 8.16 7.44 -7.64
N CYS A 10 7.57 6.31 -8.05
CA CYS A 10 6.16 6.27 -8.44
C CYS A 10 5.19 5.94 -7.30
N LYS A 11 5.69 5.50 -6.13
CA LYS A 11 4.90 5.13 -4.94
C LYS A 11 3.93 3.95 -5.10
N ARG A 12 3.90 3.29 -6.27
CA ARG A 12 3.09 2.07 -6.45
C ARG A 12 3.62 0.94 -5.55
N ILE A 13 2.69 0.11 -5.09
CA ILE A 13 2.95 -1.04 -4.24
C ILE A 13 2.89 -2.31 -5.10
N PHE A 14 3.79 -3.27 -4.86
CA PHE A 14 3.96 -4.50 -5.63
C PHE A 14 4.65 -5.58 -4.79
N THR A 15 4.57 -6.83 -5.23
CA THR A 15 5.21 -8.00 -4.59
C THR A 15 6.63 -8.27 -5.09
N GLU A 16 6.99 -7.79 -6.29
CA GLU A 16 8.29 -8.07 -6.91
C GLU A 16 9.47 -7.40 -6.19
N THR A 17 10.58 -8.14 -6.09
CA THR A 17 11.83 -7.66 -5.48
C THR A 17 12.83 -7.07 -6.48
N ASN A 18 12.66 -7.30 -7.78
CA ASN A 18 13.66 -6.95 -8.81
C ASN A 18 13.52 -5.53 -9.36
N GLY A 19 12.98 -4.61 -8.55
CA GLY A 19 12.70 -3.24 -8.94
C GLY A 19 11.23 -3.00 -9.24
N CYS A 20 10.88 -1.76 -9.54
CA CYS A 20 9.51 -1.36 -9.79
C CYS A 20 9.09 -1.70 -11.22
N SER A 21 8.15 -2.62 -11.36
CA SER A 21 7.57 -3.06 -12.65
C SER A 21 6.84 -1.94 -13.41
N TYR A 22 6.58 -0.79 -12.77
CA TYR A 22 5.79 0.30 -13.36
C TYR A 22 6.62 1.45 -13.91
N CYS A 23 7.81 1.70 -13.37
CA CYS A 23 8.66 2.81 -13.80
C CYS A 23 10.13 2.39 -13.98
N ALA A 24 10.41 1.09 -13.95
CA ALA A 24 11.74 0.49 -14.06
C ALA A 24 12.78 1.01 -13.05
N SER A 25 12.33 1.66 -11.96
CA SER A 25 13.23 2.18 -10.93
C SER A 25 13.68 1.07 -9.99
N GLN A 26 14.94 1.12 -9.61
CA GLN A 26 15.52 0.24 -8.59
C GLN A 26 15.32 0.77 -7.16
N ASN A 27 14.84 2.01 -7.01
CA ASN A 27 14.60 2.63 -5.72
C ASN A 27 13.30 2.10 -5.09
N THR A 28 13.39 0.96 -4.40
CA THR A 28 12.26 0.31 -3.75
C THR A 28 12.49 0.17 -2.24
N LYS A 29 11.41 0.17 -1.46
CA LYS A 29 11.44 -0.08 -0.02
C LYS A 29 10.34 -1.05 0.39
N ALA A 30 10.59 -1.83 1.44
CA ALA A 30 9.57 -2.70 2.02
C ALA A 30 8.43 -1.86 2.62
N LEU A 31 7.19 -2.28 2.35
CA LEU A 31 5.99 -1.74 2.97
C LEU A 31 5.89 -2.29 4.39
N VAL A 32 5.86 -1.38 5.36
CA VAL A 32 5.79 -1.74 6.78
C VAL A 32 4.37 -1.61 7.32
N LYS A 33 4.08 -2.29 8.42
CA LYS A 33 2.86 -2.07 9.19
C LYS A 33 2.76 -0.58 9.60
N SER A 34 1.54 -0.08 9.66
CA SER A 34 1.18 1.31 9.93
C SER A 34 1.66 2.32 8.87
N ALA A 35 2.23 1.87 7.75
CA ALA A 35 2.58 2.76 6.65
C ALA A 35 1.32 3.45 6.10
N PRO A 36 1.33 4.79 5.93
CA PRO A 36 0.21 5.50 5.32
C PRO A 36 0.16 5.24 3.82
N VAL A 37 -1.03 4.93 3.33
CA VAL A 37 -1.36 4.61 1.94
C VAL A 37 -2.69 5.25 1.53
N ASN A 38 -2.92 5.33 0.23
CA ASN A 38 -4.22 5.70 -0.34
C ASN A 38 -4.66 4.66 -1.37
N VAL A 39 -5.97 4.56 -1.56
CA VAL A 39 -6.55 3.68 -2.58
C VAL A 39 -6.60 4.46 -3.90
N ILE A 40 -5.99 3.90 -4.95
CA ILE A 40 -5.89 4.51 -6.28
C ILE A 40 -7.29 4.74 -6.84
N GLY A 41 -7.52 5.91 -7.44
CA GLY A 41 -8.81 6.29 -7.99
C GLY A 41 -9.84 6.76 -6.95
N THR A 42 -9.46 6.87 -5.68
CA THR A 42 -10.35 7.33 -4.61
C THR A 42 -9.68 8.39 -3.72
N LYS A 43 -10.48 9.07 -2.89
CA LYS A 43 -9.98 9.95 -1.82
C LYS A 43 -9.66 9.19 -0.52
N THR A 44 -9.86 7.87 -0.51
CA THR A 44 -9.70 7.04 0.69
C THR A 44 -8.23 6.87 1.03
N LYS A 45 -7.87 7.25 2.26
CA LYS A 45 -6.54 7.10 2.85
C LYS A 45 -6.64 6.29 4.14
N GLY A 46 -5.56 5.60 4.48
CA GLY A 46 -5.43 4.94 5.75
C GLY A 46 -4.09 4.25 5.89
N ASN A 47 -4.00 3.35 6.87
CA ASN A 47 -2.74 2.77 7.27
C ASN A 47 -2.75 1.25 7.07
N VAL A 48 -1.61 0.69 6.65
CA VAL A 48 -1.44 -0.75 6.51
C VAL A 48 -1.59 -1.43 7.88
N LEU A 49 -2.54 -2.35 8.01
CA LEU A 49 -2.74 -3.13 9.24
C LEU A 49 -2.04 -4.49 9.16
N LYS A 50 -2.23 -5.19 8.03
CA LYS A 50 -1.70 -6.54 7.80
C LYS A 50 -1.51 -6.78 6.30
N ILE A 51 -0.48 -7.54 5.96
CA ILE A 51 -0.16 -7.97 4.59
C ILE A 51 -0.38 -9.50 4.55
N GLN A 52 -1.12 -9.97 3.55
CA GLN A 52 -1.43 -11.37 3.30
C GLN A 52 -1.32 -11.64 1.79
N GLY A 53 -0.17 -12.10 1.32
CA GLY A 53 0.12 -12.22 -0.11
C GLY A 53 -0.07 -10.90 -0.86
N ASP A 54 -0.91 -10.95 -1.89
CA ASP A 54 -1.30 -9.80 -2.72
C ASP A 54 -2.37 -8.91 -2.07
N MET A 55 -2.91 -9.30 -0.93
CA MET A 55 -3.97 -8.59 -0.22
C MET A 55 -3.42 -7.83 0.98
N VAL A 56 -3.92 -6.60 1.17
CA VAL A 56 -3.52 -5.71 2.25
C VAL A 56 -4.77 -5.25 2.99
N GLN A 57 -4.79 -5.53 4.29
CA GLN A 57 -5.77 -4.96 5.20
C GLN A 57 -5.35 -3.53 5.53
N LEU A 58 -6.22 -2.58 5.24
CA LEU A 58 -6.07 -1.19 5.61
C LEU A 58 -6.98 -0.85 6.78
N LEU A 59 -6.43 -0.12 7.75
CA LEU A 59 -7.19 0.60 8.74
C LEU A 59 -7.56 1.97 8.17
N LEU A 60 -8.85 2.15 7.88
CA LEU A 60 -9.41 3.36 7.31
C LEU A 60 -10.18 4.12 8.40
N VAL A 61 -10.34 5.43 8.17
CA VAL A 61 -11.15 6.31 9.02
C VAL A 61 -12.20 6.97 8.13
N ASP A 62 -13.46 6.92 8.54
CA ASP A 62 -14.56 7.58 7.82
C ASP A 62 -14.66 9.08 8.20
N GLU A 63 -15.57 9.80 7.56
CA GLU A 63 -15.81 11.22 7.84
C GLU A 63 -16.35 11.48 9.27
N LYS A 64 -16.87 10.45 9.93
CA LYS A 64 -17.37 10.49 11.31
C LYS A 64 -16.32 10.03 12.32
N ASN A 65 -15.05 9.87 11.91
CA ASN A 65 -13.93 9.36 12.71
C ASN A 65 -14.07 7.90 13.19
N ASN A 66 -14.96 7.10 12.61
CA ASN A 66 -15.03 5.68 12.89
C ASN A 66 -13.91 4.95 12.16
N ARG A 67 -13.26 4.03 12.89
CA ARG A 67 -12.22 3.16 12.33
C ARG A 67 -12.84 1.89 11.79
N TYR A 68 -12.48 1.53 10.57
CA TYR A 68 -12.92 0.27 9.97
C TYR A 68 -11.78 -0.38 9.19
N ILE A 69 -11.86 -1.70 9.04
CA ILE A 69 -10.86 -2.48 8.32
C ILE A 69 -11.44 -2.85 6.96
N LYS A 70 -10.65 -2.68 5.91
CA LYS A 70 -11.02 -3.11 4.57
C LYS A 70 -9.81 -3.67 3.83
N GLU A 71 -10.05 -4.70 3.03
CA GLU A 71 -9.03 -5.37 2.24
C GLU A 71 -8.96 -4.81 0.83
N PHE A 72 -7.74 -4.63 0.35
CA PHE A 72 -7.45 -4.18 -1.01
C PHE A 72 -6.30 -5.00 -1.58
N GLN A 73 -6.31 -5.19 -2.89
CA GLN A 73 -5.15 -5.71 -3.60
C GLN A 73 -4.01 -4.68 -3.58
N ALA A 74 -2.77 -5.18 -3.54
CA ALA A 74 -1.56 -4.36 -3.51
C ALA A 74 -1.45 -3.38 -4.68
N ASP A 75 -1.94 -3.76 -5.87
CA ASP A 75 -1.94 -2.93 -7.09
C ASP A 75 -2.95 -1.76 -7.04
N LYS A 76 -3.98 -1.86 -6.19
CA LYS A 76 -5.01 -0.83 -5.99
C LYS A 76 -4.64 0.19 -4.93
N ILE A 77 -3.49 0.05 -4.29
CA ILE A 77 -3.04 0.94 -3.22
C ILE A 77 -1.71 1.59 -3.58
N ARG A 78 -1.48 2.79 -3.05
CA ARG A 78 -0.27 3.58 -3.30
C ARG A 78 0.25 4.14 -1.99
N LYS A 79 1.57 4.16 -1.82
CA LYS A 79 2.22 4.77 -0.66
C LYS A 79 2.03 6.29 -0.68
N VAL A 80 1.67 6.87 0.47
CA VAL A 80 1.63 8.33 0.68
C VAL A 80 2.84 8.73 1.52
N LEU A 81 3.50 9.85 1.19
CA LEU A 81 4.66 10.36 1.95
C LEU A 81 4.23 10.92 3.31
#